data_AF-A0A3B8JNL4-F1
#
_entry.id   AF-A0A3B8JNL4-F1
#
_cell.length_a   1.000
_cell.length_b   1.000
_cell.length_c   1.000
_cell.angle_alpha   90.00
_cell.angle_beta   90.00
_cell.angle_gamma   90.00
#
_symmetry.space_group_name_H-M   'P 1'
#
loop_
_entity.id
_entity.type
_entity.pdbx_description
1 polymer ?
#
loop_
_entity_poly.entity_id
_entity_poly.type
_entity_poly.pdbx_seq_one_letter_code
_entity_poly.pdbx_strand_id
1 'polypeptide(L)'
;MPAKDIFHDTVRSALEKDGWIITDDPLYIKVGGTEMYIDLTAEKLIAAQKADRKIAVEIKSFLRESEMTEFHLALGQFLNYRLALKQKLPDIILYLAIPTDTYDTLFQRQFIQDAVEEYQLKLLVFDANKQEIVLWKT
;
A
#
# COMPACT_ATOMS: atom_id res chain seq x y z
N MET A 1 -13.11 -12.29 6.73
CA MET A 1 -11.95 -11.39 6.48
C MET A 1 -11.16 -11.97 5.32
N PRO A 2 -10.63 -11.14 4.40
CA PRO A 2 -9.77 -11.62 3.33
C PRO A 2 -8.51 -12.30 3.89
N ALA A 3 -7.94 -13.23 3.13
CA ALA A 3 -6.66 -13.83 3.49
C ALA A 3 -5.56 -12.78 3.39
N LYS A 4 -4.68 -12.73 4.39
CA LYS A 4 -3.53 -11.81 4.42
C LYS A 4 -2.49 -12.21 3.37
N ASP A 5 -1.84 -11.22 2.77
CA ASP A 5 -0.64 -11.46 1.97
C ASP A 5 0.49 -12.00 2.87
N ILE A 6 1.39 -12.79 2.31
CA ILE A 6 2.48 -13.42 3.09
C ILE A 6 3.41 -12.39 3.74
N PHE A 7 3.50 -11.18 3.19
CA PHE A 7 4.32 -10.10 3.73
C PHE A 7 3.56 -9.16 4.67
N HIS A 8 2.31 -9.49 5.04
CA HIS A 8 1.49 -8.65 5.91
C HIS A 8 2.22 -8.22 7.19
N ASP A 9 2.70 -9.20 7.97
CA ASP A 9 3.37 -8.93 9.24
C ASP A 9 4.74 -8.27 9.04
N THR A 10 5.36 -8.47 7.88
CA THR A 10 6.63 -7.85 7.51
C THR A 10 6.45 -6.35 7.26
N VAL A 11 5.44 -5.96 6.49
CA VAL A 11 5.12 -4.54 6.24
C VAL A 11 4.65 -3.86 7.51
N ARG A 12 3.83 -4.54 8.32
CA ARG A 12 3.42 -4.04 9.64
C ARG A 12 4.62 -3.72 10.52
N SER A 13 5.55 -4.67 10.65
CA SER A 13 6.77 -4.50 11.44
C SER A 13 7.65 -3.38 10.89
N ALA A 14 7.73 -3.24 9.55
CA ALA A 14 8.49 -2.18 8.90
C ALA A 14 7.91 -0.78 9.17
N LEU A 15 6.58 -0.64 9.15
CA LEU A 15 5.87 0.58 9.51
C LEU A 15 6.11 0.96 10.98
N GLU A 16 5.94 0.00 11.89
CA GLU A 16 6.16 0.20 13.33
C GLU A 16 7.62 0.59 13.64
N LYS A 17 8.61 -0.04 12.99
CA LYS A 17 10.03 0.34 13.09
C LYS A 17 10.32 1.74 12.55
N ASP A 18 9.66 2.15 11.48
CA ASP A 18 9.73 3.52 10.97
C ASP A 18 8.96 4.52 11.86
N GLY A 19 8.31 4.07 12.94
CA GLY A 19 7.62 4.92 13.90
C GLY A 19 6.19 5.30 13.51
N TRP A 20 5.58 4.52 12.61
CA TRP A 20 4.14 4.59 12.37
C TRP A 20 3.38 3.79 13.43
N ILE A 21 2.18 4.25 13.76
CA ILE A 21 1.26 3.57 14.66
C ILE A 21 0.16 2.95 13.82
N ILE A 22 0.01 1.63 13.85
CA ILE A 22 -1.06 0.91 13.15
C ILE A 22 -2.39 1.20 13.85
N THR A 23 -3.40 1.68 13.10
CA THR A 23 -4.71 2.03 13.65
C THR A 23 -5.77 0.98 13.33
N ASP A 24 -5.73 0.36 12.14
CA ASP A 24 -6.61 -0.73 11.73
C ASP A 24 -5.83 -1.82 10.95
N ASP A 25 -6.21 -3.08 11.14
CA ASP A 25 -5.65 -4.27 10.48
C ASP A 25 -6.75 -5.36 10.43
N PRO A 26 -7.60 -5.41 9.39
CA PRO A 26 -7.69 -4.49 8.24
C PRO A 26 -8.60 -3.27 8.50
N LEU A 27 -8.47 -2.22 7.67
CA LEU A 27 -9.47 -1.15 7.57
C LEU A 27 -10.68 -1.65 6.79
N TYR A 28 -11.86 -1.65 7.41
CA TYR A 28 -13.14 -1.88 6.74
C TYR A 28 -13.74 -0.56 6.22
N ILE A 29 -14.16 -0.56 4.95
CA ILE A 29 -14.84 0.59 4.34
C ILE A 29 -16.06 0.14 3.53
N LYS A 30 -17.19 0.82 3.75
CA LYS A 30 -18.44 0.59 3.00
C LYS A 30 -18.85 1.84 2.24
N VAL A 31 -18.94 1.72 0.91
CA VAL A 31 -19.26 2.82 -0.01
C VAL A 31 -20.21 2.33 -1.09
N GLY A 32 -21.33 3.03 -1.29
CA GLY A 32 -22.26 2.73 -2.39
C GLY A 32 -22.86 1.31 -2.37
N GLY A 33 -22.96 0.68 -1.19
CA GLY A 33 -23.40 -0.71 -1.05
C GLY A 33 -22.29 -1.76 -1.21
N THR A 34 -21.08 -1.34 -1.59
CA THR A 34 -19.90 -2.21 -1.72
C THR A 34 -19.08 -2.21 -0.43
N GLU A 35 -18.62 -3.39 -0.02
CA GLU A 35 -17.77 -3.61 1.15
C GLU A 35 -16.34 -3.90 0.71
N MET A 36 -15.38 -3.23 1.32
CA MET A 36 -13.96 -3.32 0.99
C MET A 36 -13.13 -3.39 2.28
N TYR A 37 -11.96 -4.01 2.16
CA TYR A 37 -11.00 -4.19 3.24
C TYR A 37 -9.62 -3.81 2.70
N ILE A 38 -8.93 -2.87 3.35
CA ILE A 38 -7.55 -2.50 3.03
C ILE A 38 -6.65 -3.06 4.12
N ASP A 39 -5.51 -3.64 3.75
CA ASP A 39 -4.69 -4.46 4.65
C ASP A 39 -4.30 -3.75 5.95
N LEU A 40 -3.78 -2.52 5.86
CA LEU A 40 -3.35 -1.74 7.02
C LEU A 40 -3.74 -0.26 6.89
N THR A 41 -4.00 0.37 8.03
CA THR A 41 -3.93 1.83 8.19
C THR A 41 -2.94 2.19 9.28
N ALA A 42 -2.27 3.31 9.10
CA ALA A 42 -1.29 3.79 10.06
C ALA A 42 -1.24 5.31 10.11
N GLU A 43 -0.82 5.83 11.26
CA GLU A 43 -0.59 7.26 11.45
C GLU A 43 0.78 7.57 12.03
N LYS A 44 1.31 8.75 11.71
CA LYS A 44 2.60 9.22 12.21
C LYS A 44 2.52 10.71 12.56
N LEU A 45 2.91 11.02 13.79
CA LEU A 45 2.97 12.39 14.31
C LEU A 45 4.24 13.08 13.82
N ILE A 46 4.10 14.21 13.11
CA ILE A 46 5.25 15.03 12.70
C ILE A 46 5.36 16.24 13.61
N ALA A 47 6.23 16.13 14.63
CA ALA A 47 6.43 17.14 15.67
C ALA A 47 6.73 18.55 15.12
N ALA A 48 7.40 18.64 13.97
CA ALA A 48 7.77 19.92 13.35
C ALA A 48 6.60 20.66 12.68
N GLN A 49 5.47 20.00 12.40
CA GLN A 49 4.37 20.60 11.63
C GLN A 49 2.99 20.55 12.31
N LYS A 50 2.84 19.91 13.49
CA LYS A 50 1.52 19.64 14.11
C LYS A 50 0.52 19.05 13.10
N ALA A 51 1.01 18.25 12.16
CA ALA A 51 0.20 17.60 11.14
C ALA A 51 0.32 16.09 11.32
N ASP A 52 -0.82 15.43 11.44
CA ASP A 52 -0.92 13.98 11.53
C ASP A 52 -0.93 13.43 10.10
N ARG A 53 0.04 12.59 9.74
CA ARG A 53 -0.02 11.87 8.47
C ARG A 53 -0.76 10.57 8.68
N LYS A 54 -1.81 10.34 7.90
CA LYS A 54 -2.57 9.08 7.88
C LYS A 54 -2.41 8.39 6.54
N ILE A 55 -2.11 7.11 6.57
CA ILE A 55 -1.96 6.28 5.38
C ILE A 55 -2.81 5.04 5.46
N ALA A 56 -3.19 4.54 4.30
CA ALA A 56 -3.63 3.17 4.10
C ALA A 56 -2.60 2.47 3.25
N VAL A 57 -2.37 1.18 3.50
CA VAL A 57 -1.36 0.38 2.81
C VAL A 57 -2.00 -0.91 2.33
N GLU A 58 -1.96 -1.13 1.02
CA GLU A 58 -2.35 -2.38 0.38
C GLU A 58 -1.08 -3.17 0.04
N ILE A 59 -1.00 -4.44 0.44
CA ILE A 59 0.23 -5.23 0.39
C ILE A 59 0.14 -6.24 -0.76
N LYS A 60 1.21 -6.31 -1.56
CA LYS A 60 1.32 -7.29 -2.65
C LYS A 60 2.71 -7.93 -2.68
N SER A 61 2.72 -9.25 -2.54
CA SER A 61 3.92 -10.08 -2.64
C SER A 61 4.47 -10.25 -4.05
N PHE A 62 3.61 -10.23 -5.07
CA PHE A 62 3.97 -10.47 -6.47
C PHE A 62 4.71 -11.82 -6.71
N LEU A 63 4.24 -12.89 -6.06
CA LEU A 63 4.88 -14.22 -6.10
C LEU A 63 4.16 -15.24 -6.99
N ARG A 64 3.08 -14.86 -7.67
CA ARG A 64 2.37 -15.80 -8.56
C ARG A 64 3.09 -15.92 -9.90
N GLU A 65 2.74 -16.96 -10.64
CA GLU A 65 3.35 -17.28 -11.94
C GLU A 65 3.24 -16.15 -12.98
N SER A 66 2.22 -15.26 -12.88
CA SER A 66 2.01 -14.15 -13.80
C SER A 66 2.01 -12.81 -13.07
N GLU A 67 3.18 -12.16 -13.07
CA GLU A 67 3.39 -10.81 -12.55
C GLU A 67 2.42 -9.78 -13.15
N MET A 68 2.11 -9.89 -14.46
CA MET A 68 1.19 -8.97 -15.14
C MET A 68 -0.25 -9.13 -14.66
N THR A 69 -0.67 -10.37 -14.39
CA THR A 69 -2.00 -10.62 -13.82
C THR A 69 -2.09 -10.04 -12.41
N GLU A 70 -1.06 -10.22 -11.59
CA GLU A 70 -0.99 -9.60 -10.26
C GLU A 70 -0.98 -8.07 -10.33
N PHE A 71 -0.26 -7.49 -11.30
CA PHE A 71 -0.28 -6.05 -11.52
C PHE A 71 -1.67 -5.53 -11.87
N HIS A 72 -2.40 -6.20 -12.77
CA HIS A 72 -3.78 -5.81 -13.11
C HIS A 72 -4.71 -5.84 -11.89
N LEU A 73 -4.59 -6.88 -11.05
CA LEU A 73 -5.36 -7.00 -9.81
C LEU A 73 -5.00 -5.90 -8.81
N ALA A 74 -3.70 -5.68 -8.58
CA ALA A 74 -3.19 -4.65 -7.68
C ALA A 74 -3.61 -3.24 -8.11
N LEU A 75 -3.49 -2.93 -9.41
CA LEU A 75 -3.92 -1.66 -9.97
C LEU A 75 -5.43 -1.46 -9.79
N GLY A 76 -6.25 -2.46 -10.14
CA GLY A 76 -7.70 -2.38 -9.96
C GLY A 76 -8.13 -2.18 -8.51
N GLN A 77 -7.51 -2.93 -7.58
CA GLN A 77 -7.74 -2.76 -6.14
C GLN A 77 -7.34 -1.37 -5.67
N PHE A 78 -6.14 -0.91 -6.03
CA PHE A 78 -5.64 0.41 -5.66
C PHE A 78 -6.58 1.53 -6.13
N LEU A 79 -7.04 1.50 -7.38
CA LEU A 79 -7.94 2.51 -7.92
C LEU A 79 -9.29 2.53 -7.18
N ASN A 80 -9.85 1.37 -6.87
CA ASN A 80 -11.11 1.25 -6.13
C ASN A 80 -10.99 1.70 -4.68
N TYR A 81 -9.92 1.31 -3.98
CA TYR A 81 -9.67 1.74 -2.60
C TYR A 81 -9.39 3.23 -2.53
N ARG A 82 -8.63 3.79 -3.47
CA ARG A 82 -8.41 5.24 -3.56
C ARG A 82 -9.72 6.00 -3.76
N LEU A 83 -10.62 5.50 -4.61
CA LEU A 83 -11.95 6.08 -4.79
C LEU A 83 -12.79 6.01 -3.50
N ALA A 84 -12.75 4.89 -2.79
CA ALA A 84 -13.48 4.69 -1.53
C ALA A 84 -12.97 5.64 -0.43
N LEU A 85 -11.64 5.73 -0.25
CA LEU A 85 -10.99 6.62 0.69
C LEU A 85 -11.33 8.08 0.39
N LYS A 86 -11.26 8.51 -0.89
CA LYS A 86 -11.66 9.86 -1.29
C LYS A 86 -13.09 10.22 -0.86
N GLN A 87 -14.00 9.25 -0.81
CA GLN A 87 -15.40 9.50 -0.44
C GLN A 87 -15.68 9.46 1.07
N LYS A 88 -14.87 8.75 1.87
CA LYS A 88 -15.15 8.51 3.30
C LYS A 88 -14.08 9.01 4.24
N LEU A 89 -12.82 8.90 3.83
CA LEU A 89 -11.62 9.18 4.62
C LEU A 89 -10.61 9.95 3.74
N PRO A 90 -10.95 11.16 3.25
CA PRO A 90 -10.19 11.86 2.23
C PRO A 90 -8.77 12.27 2.66
N ASP A 91 -8.53 12.32 3.98
CA ASP A 91 -7.22 12.66 4.56
C ASP A 91 -6.24 11.46 4.58
N ILE A 92 -6.72 10.24 4.26
CA ILE A 92 -5.90 9.03 4.24
C ILE A 92 -5.32 8.82 2.85
N ILE A 93 -3.98 8.78 2.78
CA ILE A 93 -3.25 8.54 1.53
C ILE A 93 -3.00 7.03 1.36
N LEU A 94 -3.42 6.46 0.23
CA LEU A 94 -3.19 5.05 -0.10
C LEU A 94 -1.80 4.82 -0.71
N TYR A 95 -1.09 3.82 -0.21
CA TYR A 95 0.15 3.28 -0.78
C TYR A 95 -0.02 1.82 -1.17
N LEU A 96 0.65 1.42 -2.24
CA LEU A 96 0.85 0.02 -2.62
C LEU A 96 2.21 -0.42 -2.07
N ALA A 97 2.22 -1.36 -1.13
CA ALA A 97 3.44 -1.94 -0.59
C ALA A 97 3.91 -3.12 -1.43
N ILE A 98 5.16 -3.05 -1.88
CA ILE A 98 5.81 -4.09 -2.71
C ILE A 98 7.22 -4.41 -2.19
N PRO A 99 7.67 -5.66 -2.27
CA PRO A 99 9.03 -6.01 -1.87
C PRO A 99 10.05 -5.42 -2.85
N THR A 100 11.27 -5.23 -2.37
CA THR A 100 12.39 -4.64 -3.13
C THR A 100 12.67 -5.42 -4.42
N ASP A 101 12.64 -6.76 -4.38
CA ASP A 101 12.85 -7.61 -5.57
C ASP A 101 11.84 -7.31 -6.70
N THR A 102 10.56 -7.13 -6.35
CA THR A 102 9.50 -6.76 -7.31
C THR A 102 9.69 -5.34 -7.82
N TYR A 103 10.14 -4.43 -6.96
CA TYR A 103 10.43 -3.06 -7.36
C TYR A 103 11.58 -3.01 -8.38
N ASP A 104 12.66 -3.74 -8.13
CA ASP A 104 13.88 -3.76 -8.94
C ASP A 104 13.74 -4.57 -10.24
N THR A 105 12.67 -5.34 -10.38
CA THR A 105 12.38 -6.15 -11.57
C THR A 105 11.15 -5.63 -12.33
N LEU A 106 9.95 -6.01 -11.93
CA LEU A 106 8.70 -5.69 -12.62
C LEU A 106 8.48 -4.18 -12.74
N PHE A 107 8.68 -3.42 -11.67
CA PHE A 107 8.44 -1.97 -11.65
C PHE A 107 9.56 -1.15 -12.30
N GLN A 108 10.64 -1.78 -12.78
CA GLN A 108 11.62 -1.14 -13.66
C GLN A 108 11.27 -1.27 -15.15
N ARG A 109 10.23 -2.04 -15.51
CA ARG A 109 9.76 -2.12 -16.90
C ARG A 109 9.06 -0.83 -17.28
N GLN A 110 9.42 -0.25 -18.43
CA GLN A 110 8.92 1.05 -18.91
C GLN A 110 7.39 1.15 -18.82
N PHE A 111 6.66 0.16 -19.33
CA PHE A 111 5.18 0.20 -19.29
C PHE A 111 4.60 0.25 -17.86
N ILE A 112 5.22 -0.46 -16.90
CA ILE A 112 4.78 -0.42 -15.51
C ILE A 112 5.08 0.94 -14.88
N GLN A 113 6.22 1.55 -15.24
CA GLN A 113 6.56 2.91 -14.82
C GLN A 113 5.57 3.94 -15.39
N ASP A 114 5.25 3.83 -16.68
CA ASP A 114 4.26 4.69 -17.34
C ASP A 114 2.90 4.57 -16.66
N ALA A 115 2.45 3.35 -16.33
CA ALA A 115 1.21 3.12 -15.61
C ALA A 115 1.24 3.67 -14.17
N VAL A 116 2.36 3.51 -13.46
CA VAL A 116 2.55 4.09 -12.11
C VAL A 116 2.43 5.61 -12.15
N GLU A 117 3.01 6.26 -13.16
CA GLU A 117 2.95 7.71 -13.34
C GLU A 117 1.55 8.18 -13.74
N GLU A 118 0.99 7.61 -14.82
CA GLU A 118 -0.33 7.95 -15.36
C GLU A 118 -1.42 7.81 -14.29
N TYR A 119 -1.41 6.70 -13.55
CA TYR A 119 -2.41 6.42 -12.53
C TYR A 119 -2.03 6.96 -11.15
N GLN A 120 -0.89 7.63 -11.00
CA GLN A 120 -0.40 8.25 -9.76
C GLN A 120 -0.38 7.24 -8.60
N LEU A 121 0.20 6.08 -8.84
CA LEU A 121 0.37 5.04 -7.82
C LEU A 121 1.46 5.47 -6.85
N LYS A 122 1.09 5.59 -5.57
CA LYS A 122 2.06 5.81 -4.50
C LYS A 122 2.58 4.46 -4.03
N LEU A 123 3.90 4.32 -3.98
CA LEU A 123 4.57 3.06 -3.66
C LEU A 123 5.28 3.15 -2.31
N LEU A 124 5.18 2.07 -1.55
CA LEU A 124 5.99 1.79 -0.36
C LEU A 124 6.83 0.56 -0.68
N VAL A 125 8.12 0.74 -0.88
CA VAL A 125 9.02 -0.39 -1.14
C VAL A 125 9.63 -0.84 0.18
N PHE A 126 9.59 -2.13 0.47
CA PHE A 126 10.14 -2.71 1.69
C PHE A 126 11.16 -3.83 1.42
N ASP A 127 12.10 -3.99 2.34
CA ASP A 127 13.01 -5.14 2.38
C ASP A 127 12.37 -6.22 3.26
N ALA A 128 12.04 -7.36 2.66
CA ALA A 128 11.35 -8.45 3.35
C ALA A 128 12.21 -9.11 4.43
N ASN A 129 13.53 -9.15 4.24
CA ASN A 129 14.47 -9.80 5.18
C ASN A 129 14.74 -8.90 6.39
N LYS A 130 14.92 -7.60 6.16
CA LYS A 130 15.16 -6.63 7.24
C LYS A 130 13.88 -6.15 7.90
N GLN A 131 12.74 -6.32 7.24
CA GLN A 131 11.45 -5.75 7.63
C GLN A 131 11.58 -4.24 7.82
N GLU A 132 12.05 -3.56 6.78
CA GLU A 132 12.33 -2.13 6.77
C GLU A 132 11.77 -1.49 5.51
N ILE A 133 11.31 -0.24 5.63
CA ILE A 133 10.87 0.53 4.48
C ILE A 133 12.11 1.14 3.83
N VAL A 134 12.32 0.85 2.55
CA VAL A 134 13.51 1.31 1.81
C VAL A 134 13.23 2.53 0.95
N LEU A 135 11.99 2.69 0.48
CA LEU A 135 11.61 3.81 -0.38
C LEU A 135 10.12 4.15 -0.25
N TRP A 136 9.83 5.44 -0.23
CA TRP A 136 8.51 6.00 -0.45
C TRP A 136 8.51 6.74 -1.79
N LYS A 137 7.64 6.36 -2.73
CA LYS A 137 7.46 7.05 -4.02
C LYS A 137 6.05 7.65 -4.07
N THR A 138 5.95 8.96 -4.26
CA THR A 138 4.70 9.73 -4.15
C THR A 138 4.27 10.37 -5.45
#